data_AF-A0A495XCS0-F1
#
_entry.id   AF-A0A495XCS0-F1
#
_cell.length_a   1.000
_cell.length_b   1.000
_cell.length_c   1.000
_cell.angle_alpha   90.00
_cell.angle_beta   90.00
_cell.angle_gamma   90.00
#
_symmetry.space_group_name_H-M   'P 1'
#
loop_
_entity.id
_entity.type
_entity.pdbx_description
1 polymer ?
#
loop_
_entity_poly.entity_id
_entity_poly.type
_entity_poly.pdbx_seq_one_letter_code
_entity_poly.pdbx_strand_id
1 'polypeptide(L)'
;MSDDEELVYRRRERLADRWRGRRDGRRRHPAYSDLVAMADDERMITAPHPESLIRQSLRRMETELVRFEARTAGDRATLARLRSELAAAAVGLERGTAAVARAEAELDEAELRPRNHTELLPENRAVLLSRRDEMRNRRIAAARGEEAAQFAALNALAARIEAVKEQIRTEFVLAQNRARWEGAHCAVRVAAYWEHVVLVHPEGTYLTPLLRFAAQELPSWVTTPPDADPADLGRGPFESHRVAQRLETPPRLDRRRRRTGRLYRADHADLVDHPDRADHVDGADHPDRAGSVDTEEVEGTA
;
A
#
# COMPACT_ATOMS: atom_id res chain seq x y z
N MET A 1 5.59 -17.51 5.80
CA MET A 1 6.93 -16.91 6.00
C MET A 1 6.72 -15.56 6.62
N SER A 2 7.34 -15.31 7.77
CA SER A 2 7.21 -14.04 8.50
C SER A 2 8.04 -12.99 7.77
N ASP A 3 7.41 -12.29 6.83
CA ASP A 3 7.99 -11.18 6.06
C ASP A 3 7.93 -9.86 6.85
N ASP A 4 8.14 -9.93 8.17
CA ASP A 4 8.43 -8.77 9.02
C ASP A 4 9.94 -8.79 9.35
N GLU A 5 10.79 -9.06 8.35
CA GLU A 5 12.17 -8.57 8.42
C GLU A 5 12.09 -7.05 8.33
N GLU A 6 11.89 -6.42 9.48
CA GLU A 6 12.19 -5.01 9.71
C GLU A 6 13.48 -4.70 8.95
N LEU A 7 13.46 -3.70 8.07
CA LEU A 7 14.60 -3.29 7.24
C LEU A 7 15.69 -2.69 8.16
N VAL A 8 16.32 -3.54 8.95
CA VAL A 8 17.40 -3.20 9.86
C VAL A 8 18.59 -2.82 9.00
N TYR A 9 19.18 -1.65 9.24
CA TYR A 9 20.40 -1.23 8.56
C TYR A 9 21.57 -2.15 8.92
N ARG A 10 21.80 -3.16 8.09
CA ARG A 10 22.65 -4.30 8.44
C ARG A 10 24.11 -3.87 8.51
N ARG A 11 24.93 -4.58 9.32
CA ARG A 11 26.37 -4.29 9.47
C ARG A 11 27.10 -4.29 8.12
N ARG A 12 26.74 -5.20 7.20
CA ARG A 12 27.33 -5.28 5.86
C ARG A 12 27.01 -4.05 5.00
N GLU A 13 25.77 -3.56 5.05
CA GLU A 13 25.36 -2.34 4.34
C GLU A 13 26.12 -1.12 4.89
N ARG A 14 26.17 -0.98 6.22
CA ARG A 14 26.97 0.05 6.90
C ARG A 14 28.42 0.09 6.46
N LEU A 15 29.06 -1.07 6.40
CA LEU A 15 30.45 -1.18 5.96
C LEU A 15 30.61 -0.79 4.48
N ALA A 16 29.70 -1.24 3.62
CA ALA A 16 29.72 -0.93 2.19
C ALA A 16 29.53 0.58 1.93
N ASP A 17 28.51 1.19 2.55
CA ASP A 17 28.19 2.61 2.39
C ASP A 17 29.34 3.49 2.92
N ARG A 18 29.91 3.11 4.07
CA ARG A 18 31.13 3.74 4.63
C ARG A 18 32.33 3.62 3.71
N TRP A 19 32.60 2.43 3.18
CA TRP A 19 33.74 2.21 2.31
C TRP A 19 33.62 3.01 1.01
N ARG A 20 32.43 3.02 0.39
CA ARG A 20 32.15 3.81 -0.82
C ARG A 20 32.29 5.31 -0.54
N GLY A 21 31.69 5.82 0.54
CA GLY A 21 31.81 7.23 0.91
C GLY A 21 33.26 7.66 1.14
N ARG A 22 34.06 6.84 1.84
CA ARG A 22 35.49 7.10 2.03
C ARG A 22 36.27 7.10 0.71
N ARG A 23 35.99 6.13 -0.17
CA ARG A 23 36.66 6.01 -1.47
C ARG A 23 36.39 7.25 -2.32
N ASP A 24 35.14 7.69 -2.40
CA ASP A 24 34.74 8.82 -3.24
C ASP A 24 35.22 10.15 -2.63
N GLY A 25 35.15 10.31 -1.31
CA GLY A 25 35.74 11.45 -0.61
C GLY A 25 37.24 11.60 -0.87
N ARG A 26 38.02 10.50 -0.86
CA ARG A 26 39.46 10.54 -1.21
C ARG A 26 39.72 10.96 -2.65
N ARG A 27 38.81 10.59 -3.56
CA ARG A 27 38.89 10.93 -4.99
C ARG A 27 38.38 12.34 -5.30
N ARG A 28 37.95 13.08 -4.28
CA ARG A 28 37.32 14.40 -4.42
C ARG A 28 36.03 14.36 -5.25
N HIS A 29 35.26 13.29 -5.08
CA HIS A 29 33.94 13.16 -5.70
C HIS A 29 32.83 13.31 -4.65
N PRO A 30 31.81 14.13 -4.93
CA PRO A 30 31.72 15.12 -6.02
C PRO A 30 32.72 16.28 -5.81
N ALA A 31 33.17 16.93 -6.90
CA ALA A 31 34.07 18.08 -6.77
C ALA A 31 33.33 19.27 -6.17
N TYR A 32 34.01 20.11 -5.40
CA TYR A 32 33.39 21.27 -4.75
C TYR A 32 32.78 22.27 -5.75
N SER A 33 33.42 22.48 -6.90
CA SER A 33 32.87 23.31 -7.98
C SER A 33 31.52 22.78 -8.49
N ASP A 34 31.38 21.46 -8.60
CA ASP A 34 30.16 20.81 -9.07
C ASP A 34 29.05 21.00 -8.02
N LEU A 35 29.40 20.90 -6.74
CA LEU A 35 28.47 21.09 -5.63
C LEU A 35 27.96 22.53 -5.52
N VAL A 36 28.82 23.52 -5.75
CA VAL A 36 28.41 24.94 -5.76
C VAL A 36 27.49 25.21 -6.95
N ALA A 37 27.88 24.79 -8.15
CA ALA A 37 27.04 24.96 -9.35
C ALA A 37 25.69 24.25 -9.23
N MET A 38 25.65 23.07 -8.62
CA MET A 38 24.40 22.33 -8.38
C MET A 38 23.53 22.92 -7.28
N ALA A 39 24.14 23.53 -6.25
CA ALA A 39 23.40 24.22 -5.19
C ALA A 39 22.68 25.46 -5.73
N ASP A 40 23.28 26.17 -6.70
CA ASP A 40 22.68 27.32 -7.37
C ASP A 40 21.53 26.92 -8.31
N ASP A 41 21.60 25.73 -8.92
CA ASP A 41 20.59 25.20 -9.86
C ASP A 41 19.41 24.46 -9.19
N GLU A 42 19.35 24.41 -7.85
CA GLU A 42 18.44 23.53 -7.07
C GLU A 42 18.47 22.05 -7.52
N ARG A 43 19.54 21.63 -8.21
CA ARG A 43 19.69 20.28 -8.76
C ARG A 43 20.11 19.32 -7.67
N MET A 44 19.58 18.11 -7.74
CA MET A 44 19.89 17.07 -6.77
C MET A 44 21.36 16.65 -6.92
N ILE A 45 22.15 16.92 -5.90
CA ILE A 45 23.51 16.40 -5.80
C ILE A 45 23.39 14.90 -5.52
N THR A 46 23.59 14.08 -6.53
CA THR A 46 23.66 12.63 -6.36
C THR A 46 24.98 12.11 -6.89
N ALA A 47 25.74 11.46 -6.01
CA ALA A 47 26.85 10.62 -6.45
C ALA A 47 26.29 9.29 -7.00
N PRO A 48 27.04 8.57 -7.85
CA PRO A 48 26.55 7.34 -8.48
C PRO A 48 26.02 6.29 -7.49
N HIS A 49 26.62 6.20 -6.29
CA HIS A 49 26.17 5.26 -5.26
C HIS A 49 24.81 5.67 -4.65
N PRO A 50 24.62 6.86 -4.05
CA PRO A 50 23.31 7.36 -3.64
C PRO A 50 22.23 7.26 -4.72
N GLU A 51 22.56 7.60 -5.97
CA GLU A 51 21.61 7.51 -7.08
C GLU A 51 21.16 6.05 -7.31
N SER A 52 22.09 5.10 -7.25
CA SER A 52 21.75 3.68 -7.35
C SER A 52 20.87 3.19 -6.20
N LEU A 53 21.08 3.70 -4.97
CA LEU A 53 20.27 3.38 -3.80
C LEU A 53 18.84 3.92 -3.96
N ILE A 54 18.70 5.16 -4.41
CA ILE A 54 17.40 5.80 -4.68
C ILE A 54 16.66 5.04 -5.77
N ARG A 55 17.32 4.71 -6.89
CA ARG A 55 16.70 3.90 -7.96
C ARG A 55 16.27 2.52 -7.45
N GLN A 56 17.06 1.89 -6.58
CA GLN A 56 16.70 0.60 -5.98
C GLN A 56 15.49 0.72 -5.04
N SER A 57 15.44 1.74 -4.18
CA SER A 57 14.33 1.94 -3.26
C SER A 57 13.03 2.25 -3.99
N LEU A 58 13.05 3.10 -5.02
CA LEU A 58 11.88 3.37 -5.86
C LEU A 58 11.32 2.10 -6.52
N ARG A 59 12.18 1.22 -7.04
CA ARG A 59 11.75 -0.08 -7.59
C ARG A 59 11.12 -0.99 -6.55
N ARG A 60 11.62 -0.97 -5.30
CA ARG A 60 11.03 -1.74 -4.21
C ARG A 60 9.66 -1.19 -3.81
N MET A 61 9.52 0.13 -3.73
CA MET A 61 8.23 0.77 -3.49
C MET A 61 7.22 0.44 -4.59
N GLU A 62 7.65 0.48 -5.86
CA GLU A 62 6.81 0.07 -7.00
C GLU A 62 6.40 -1.41 -6.90
N THR A 63 7.31 -2.28 -6.47
CA THR A 63 7.00 -3.69 -6.20
C THR A 63 5.94 -3.83 -5.09
N GLU A 64 5.99 -3.01 -4.03
CA GLU A 64 4.95 -3.01 -2.99
C GLU A 64 3.58 -2.55 -3.52
N LEU A 65 3.54 -1.58 -4.44
CA LEU A 65 2.31 -1.18 -5.10
C LEU A 65 1.72 -2.35 -5.92
N VAL A 66 2.53 -3.01 -6.74
CA VAL A 66 2.11 -4.18 -7.52
C VAL A 66 1.61 -5.31 -6.60
N ARG A 67 2.28 -5.54 -5.48
CA ARG A 67 1.85 -6.52 -4.47
C ARG A 67 0.52 -6.15 -3.84
N PHE A 68 0.30 -4.87 -3.52
CA PHE A 68 -0.99 -4.38 -3.03
C PHE A 68 -2.11 -4.60 -4.05
N GLU A 69 -1.87 -4.26 -5.32
CA GLU A 69 -2.84 -4.48 -6.39
C GLU A 69 -3.19 -5.95 -6.55
N ALA A 70 -2.19 -6.83 -6.49
CA ALA A 70 -2.39 -8.28 -6.55
C ALA A 70 -3.19 -8.79 -5.34
N ARG A 71 -2.88 -8.36 -4.11
CA ARG A 71 -3.60 -8.77 -2.89
C ARG A 71 -5.06 -8.31 -2.91
N THR A 72 -5.33 -7.10 -3.39
CA THR A 72 -6.68 -6.51 -3.37
C THR A 72 -7.50 -6.77 -4.63
N ALA A 73 -6.96 -7.48 -5.63
CA ALA A 73 -7.68 -7.75 -6.88
C ALA A 73 -9.02 -8.47 -6.66
N GLY A 74 -9.03 -9.48 -5.77
CA GLY A 74 -10.25 -10.23 -5.41
C GLY A 74 -11.28 -9.36 -4.69
N ASP A 75 -10.82 -8.50 -3.77
CA ASP A 75 -11.69 -7.58 -3.02
C ASP A 75 -12.29 -6.51 -3.95
N ARG A 76 -11.51 -6.00 -4.90
CA ARG A 76 -11.99 -5.06 -5.93
C ARG A 76 -13.05 -5.68 -6.83
N ALA A 77 -12.85 -6.92 -7.26
CA ALA A 77 -13.86 -7.65 -8.03
C ALA A 77 -15.14 -7.88 -7.19
N THR A 78 -14.98 -8.22 -5.91
CA THR A 78 -16.08 -8.39 -4.96
C THR A 78 -16.84 -7.08 -4.75
N LEU A 79 -16.14 -5.95 -4.59
CA LEU A 79 -16.72 -4.63 -4.45
C LEU A 79 -17.54 -4.23 -5.69
N ALA A 80 -17.00 -4.47 -6.89
CA ALA A 80 -17.72 -4.22 -8.15
C ALA A 80 -19.01 -5.05 -8.24
N ARG A 81 -18.93 -6.35 -7.91
CA ARG A 81 -20.11 -7.23 -7.88
C ARG A 81 -21.15 -6.75 -6.86
N LEU A 82 -20.75 -6.46 -5.63
CA LEU A 82 -21.65 -5.98 -4.56
C LEU A 82 -22.32 -4.65 -4.93
N ARG A 83 -21.59 -3.73 -5.58
CA ARG A 83 -22.18 -2.47 -6.10
C ARG A 83 -23.27 -2.74 -7.14
N SER A 84 -23.05 -3.70 -8.04
CA SER A 84 -24.07 -4.13 -9.01
C SER A 84 -25.28 -4.79 -8.33
N GLU A 85 -25.04 -5.64 -7.33
CA GLU A 85 -26.11 -6.28 -6.55
C GLU A 85 -26.94 -5.25 -5.77
N LEU A 86 -26.28 -4.24 -5.17
CA LEU A 86 -26.95 -3.15 -4.46
C LEU A 86 -27.86 -2.35 -5.39
N ALA A 87 -27.38 -2.01 -6.59
CA ALA A 87 -28.18 -1.31 -7.58
C ALA A 87 -29.42 -2.12 -8.00
N ALA A 88 -29.27 -3.43 -8.21
CA ALA A 88 -30.40 -4.32 -8.51
C ALA A 88 -31.38 -4.43 -7.33
N ALA A 89 -30.87 -4.51 -6.09
CA ALA A 89 -31.69 -4.57 -4.88
C ALA A 89 -32.48 -3.27 -4.66
N ALA A 90 -31.92 -2.11 -5.01
CA ALA A 90 -32.62 -0.82 -4.94
C ALA A 90 -33.85 -0.79 -5.86
N VAL A 91 -33.71 -1.27 -7.10
CA VAL A 91 -34.85 -1.43 -8.02
C VAL A 91 -35.89 -2.42 -7.46
N GLY A 92 -35.43 -3.48 -6.78
CA GLY A 92 -36.30 -4.42 -6.07
C GLY A 92 -37.14 -3.73 -5.00
N LEU A 93 -36.50 -2.91 -4.15
CA LEU A 93 -37.17 -2.15 -3.10
C LEU A 93 -38.19 -1.16 -3.66
N GLU A 94 -37.86 -0.42 -4.72
CA GLU A 94 -38.82 0.49 -5.39
C GLU A 94 -40.07 -0.25 -5.87
N ARG A 95 -39.90 -1.46 -6.43
CA ARG A 95 -41.04 -2.33 -6.82
C ARG A 95 -41.82 -2.82 -5.60
N GLY A 96 -41.14 -3.14 -4.51
CA GLY A 96 -41.75 -3.52 -3.23
C GLY A 96 -42.62 -2.40 -2.67
N THR A 97 -42.09 -1.18 -2.59
CA THR A 97 -42.84 0.01 -2.17
C THR A 97 -44.05 0.27 -3.06
N ALA A 98 -43.91 0.12 -4.38
CA ALA A 98 -45.05 0.20 -5.30
C ALA A 98 -46.07 -0.94 -5.11
N ALA A 99 -45.64 -2.14 -4.70
CA ALA A 99 -46.53 -3.25 -4.37
C ALA A 99 -47.29 -2.99 -3.06
N VAL A 100 -46.65 -2.40 -2.05
CA VAL A 100 -47.30 -1.96 -0.81
C VAL A 100 -48.35 -0.90 -1.11
N ALA A 101 -48.01 0.14 -1.88
CA ALA A 101 -48.96 1.18 -2.28
C ALA A 101 -50.19 0.59 -3.01
N ARG A 102 -49.97 -0.39 -3.91
CA ARG A 102 -51.07 -1.11 -4.58
C ARG A 102 -51.88 -1.99 -3.62
N ALA A 103 -51.23 -2.64 -2.66
CA ALA A 103 -51.92 -3.48 -1.67
C ALA A 103 -52.81 -2.66 -0.73
N GLU A 104 -52.37 -1.45 -0.40
CA GLU A 104 -53.05 -0.48 0.47
C GLU A 104 -54.21 0.25 -0.21
N ALA A 105 -54.29 0.22 -1.54
CA ALA A 105 -55.42 0.76 -2.27
C ALA A 105 -56.77 0.21 -1.74
N GLU A 106 -57.81 1.03 -1.87
CA GLU A 106 -59.17 0.65 -1.49
C GLU A 106 -59.64 -0.57 -2.28
N LEU A 107 -60.51 -1.37 -1.66
CA LEU A 107 -61.11 -2.53 -2.32
C LEU A 107 -61.94 -2.05 -3.51
N ASP A 108 -61.67 -2.60 -4.69
CA ASP A 108 -62.44 -2.25 -5.87
C ASP A 108 -63.82 -2.94 -5.88
N GLU A 109 -64.71 -2.45 -6.74
CA GLU A 109 -66.07 -2.97 -6.85
C GLU A 109 -66.12 -4.43 -7.37
N ALA A 110 -65.06 -4.89 -8.03
CA ALA A 110 -64.92 -6.27 -8.50
C ALA A 110 -64.50 -7.21 -7.36
N GLU A 111 -63.63 -6.76 -6.46
CA GLU A 111 -63.17 -7.44 -5.26
C GLU A 111 -64.30 -7.56 -4.24
N LEU A 112 -65.24 -6.62 -4.20
CA LEU A 112 -66.44 -6.67 -3.37
C LEU A 112 -67.53 -7.61 -3.89
N ARG A 113 -67.39 -8.17 -5.11
CA ARG A 113 -68.41 -9.09 -5.63
C ARG A 113 -68.51 -10.37 -4.79
N PRO A 114 -69.74 -10.81 -4.45
CA PRO A 114 -69.97 -12.07 -3.76
C PRO A 114 -69.53 -13.24 -4.65
N ARG A 115 -68.89 -14.25 -4.04
CA ARG A 115 -68.42 -15.44 -4.75
C ARG A 115 -69.52 -16.48 -4.94
N ASN A 116 -70.47 -16.50 -4.01
CA ASN A 116 -71.56 -17.48 -3.96
C ASN A 116 -72.90 -16.78 -3.68
N HIS A 117 -74.00 -17.41 -4.11
CA HIS A 117 -75.36 -16.88 -3.96
C HIS A 117 -75.78 -16.66 -2.49
N THR A 118 -75.24 -17.45 -1.55
CA THR A 118 -75.48 -17.29 -0.11
C THR A 118 -74.91 -15.99 0.45
N GLU A 119 -73.89 -15.42 -0.19
CA GLU A 119 -73.29 -14.13 0.19
C GLU A 119 -74.12 -12.92 -0.28
N LEU A 120 -75.17 -13.14 -1.08
CA LEU A 120 -76.11 -12.09 -1.52
C LEU A 120 -77.19 -11.78 -0.47
N LEU A 121 -77.36 -12.63 0.55
CA LEU A 121 -78.36 -12.42 1.58
C LEU A 121 -77.99 -11.21 2.46
N PRO A 122 -78.95 -10.32 2.81
CA PRO A 122 -78.69 -9.12 3.61
C PRO A 122 -78.01 -9.40 4.95
N GLU A 123 -78.38 -10.53 5.56
CA GLU A 123 -77.86 -11.05 6.83
C GLU A 123 -76.36 -11.35 6.78
N ASN A 124 -75.84 -11.72 5.60
CA ASN A 124 -74.45 -12.14 5.39
C ASN A 124 -73.54 -11.00 4.91
N ARG A 125 -74.07 -9.80 4.70
CA ARG A 125 -73.31 -8.65 4.19
C ARG A 125 -72.15 -8.25 5.11
N ALA A 126 -72.38 -8.24 6.42
CA ALA A 126 -71.33 -7.93 7.40
C ALA A 126 -70.20 -8.97 7.38
N VAL A 127 -70.54 -10.25 7.21
CA VAL A 127 -69.57 -11.36 7.12
C VAL A 127 -68.73 -11.25 5.84
N LEU A 128 -69.36 -10.90 4.71
CA LEU A 128 -68.65 -10.68 3.45
C LEU A 128 -67.64 -9.53 3.57
N LEU A 129 -68.04 -8.38 4.12
CA LEU A 129 -67.15 -7.23 4.31
C LEU A 129 -65.97 -7.57 5.23
N SER A 130 -66.24 -8.18 6.39
CA SER A 130 -65.20 -8.61 7.32
C SER A 130 -64.16 -9.53 6.65
N ARG A 131 -64.61 -10.53 5.88
CA ARG A 131 -63.70 -11.42 5.14
C ARG A 131 -62.87 -10.67 4.09
N ARG A 132 -63.45 -9.66 3.42
CA ARG A 132 -62.74 -8.85 2.41
C ARG A 132 -61.69 -7.97 3.06
N ASP A 133 -62.00 -7.37 4.20
CA ASP A 133 -61.06 -6.61 5.02
C ASP A 133 -59.92 -7.50 5.53
N GLU A 134 -60.22 -8.72 6.00
CA GLU A 134 -59.18 -9.69 6.38
C GLU A 134 -58.25 -10.04 5.21
N MET A 135 -58.79 -10.28 4.02
CA MET A 135 -57.97 -10.56 2.83
C MET A 135 -57.11 -9.35 2.43
N ARG A 136 -57.65 -8.14 2.49
CA ARG A 136 -56.89 -6.90 2.27
C ARG A 136 -55.77 -6.74 3.30
N ASN A 137 -56.08 -6.95 4.58
CA ASN A 137 -55.08 -6.88 5.65
C ASN A 137 -53.97 -7.92 5.47
N ARG A 138 -54.30 -9.16 5.05
CA ARG A 138 -53.29 -10.18 4.71
C ARG A 138 -52.43 -9.77 3.51
N ARG A 139 -53.03 -9.19 2.46
CA ARG A 139 -52.30 -8.67 1.28
C ARG A 139 -51.33 -7.55 1.66
N ILE A 140 -51.78 -6.57 2.46
CA ILE A 140 -50.94 -5.48 2.96
C ILE A 140 -49.81 -6.02 3.82
N ALA A 141 -50.11 -6.92 4.77
CA ALA A 141 -49.11 -7.51 5.64
C ALA A 141 -48.04 -8.29 4.85
N ALA A 142 -48.44 -9.06 3.83
CA ALA A 142 -47.51 -9.76 2.95
C ALA A 142 -46.62 -8.78 2.17
N ALA A 143 -47.20 -7.76 1.53
CA ALA A 143 -46.44 -6.76 0.78
C ALA A 143 -45.45 -5.99 1.67
N ARG A 144 -45.86 -5.57 2.87
CA ARG A 144 -44.97 -4.91 3.84
C ARG A 144 -43.88 -5.85 4.36
N GLY A 145 -44.18 -7.13 4.53
CA GLY A 145 -43.19 -8.14 4.89
C GLY A 145 -42.12 -8.31 3.82
N GLU A 146 -42.52 -8.33 2.54
CA GLU A 146 -41.60 -8.40 1.39
C GLU A 146 -40.75 -7.11 1.27
N GLU A 147 -41.36 -5.93 1.40
CA GLU A 147 -40.64 -4.65 1.40
C GLU A 147 -39.60 -4.58 2.52
N ALA A 148 -39.97 -4.97 3.74
CA ALA A 148 -39.06 -5.01 4.87
C ALA A 148 -37.89 -5.99 4.64
N ALA A 149 -38.15 -7.15 4.04
CA ALA A 149 -37.11 -8.10 3.67
C ALA A 149 -36.15 -7.55 2.61
N GLN A 150 -36.66 -6.84 1.60
CA GLN A 150 -35.85 -6.17 0.58
C GLN A 150 -35.00 -5.06 1.17
N PHE A 151 -35.57 -4.24 2.06
CA PHE A 151 -34.84 -3.20 2.77
C PHE A 151 -33.72 -3.78 3.63
N ALA A 152 -33.98 -4.87 4.37
CA ALA A 152 -32.96 -5.56 5.14
C ALA A 152 -31.83 -6.12 4.25
N ALA A 153 -32.16 -6.69 3.08
CA ALA A 153 -31.17 -7.16 2.12
C ALA A 153 -30.30 -6.03 1.57
N LEU A 154 -30.88 -4.87 1.26
CA LEU A 154 -30.16 -3.69 0.80
C LEU A 154 -29.16 -3.21 1.87
N ASN A 155 -29.60 -3.11 3.13
CA ASN A 155 -28.72 -2.73 4.24
C ASN A 155 -27.59 -3.74 4.46
N ALA A 156 -27.86 -5.04 4.33
CA ALA A 156 -26.85 -6.07 4.42
C ALA A 156 -25.80 -5.95 3.31
N LEU A 157 -26.22 -5.63 2.07
CA LEU A 157 -25.30 -5.35 0.96
C LEU A 157 -24.46 -4.10 1.22
N ALA A 158 -25.07 -3.01 1.71
CA ALA A 158 -24.35 -1.78 2.04
C ALA A 158 -23.28 -2.02 3.12
N ALA A 159 -23.62 -2.75 4.19
CA ALA A 159 -22.66 -3.11 5.24
C ALA A 159 -21.50 -3.96 4.71
N ARG A 160 -21.77 -4.93 3.81
CA ARG A 160 -20.73 -5.73 3.16
C ARG A 160 -19.83 -4.90 2.25
N ILE A 161 -20.39 -3.93 1.54
CA ILE A 161 -19.62 -2.98 0.72
C ILE A 161 -18.64 -2.19 1.59
N GLU A 162 -19.11 -1.62 2.71
CA GLU A 162 -18.23 -0.88 3.61
C GLU A 162 -17.15 -1.76 4.24
N ALA A 163 -17.47 -3.00 4.60
CA ALA A 163 -16.47 -3.96 5.10
C ALA A 163 -15.36 -4.23 4.07
N VAL A 164 -15.72 -4.47 2.80
CA VAL A 164 -14.73 -4.71 1.72
C VAL A 164 -13.92 -3.45 1.41
N LYS A 165 -14.54 -2.27 1.42
CA LYS A 165 -13.82 -0.99 1.27
C LYS A 165 -12.76 -0.83 2.36
N GLU A 166 -13.11 -1.13 3.61
CA GLU A 166 -12.19 -1.00 4.74
C GLU A 166 -11.02 -1.98 4.67
N GLN A 167 -11.26 -3.21 4.19
CA GLN A 167 -10.20 -4.18 3.92
C GLN A 167 -9.18 -3.64 2.89
N ILE A 168 -9.68 -3.10 1.77
CA ILE A 168 -8.81 -2.51 0.73
C ILE A 168 -8.02 -1.31 1.29
N ARG A 169 -8.66 -0.44 2.07
CA ARG A 169 -7.98 0.71 2.71
C ARG A 169 -6.89 0.26 3.68
N THR A 170 -7.18 -0.74 4.51
CA THR A 170 -6.21 -1.29 5.47
C THR A 170 -4.98 -1.84 4.72
N GLU A 171 -5.19 -2.63 3.68
CA GLU A 171 -4.10 -3.14 2.84
C GLU A 171 -3.31 -2.02 2.16
N PHE A 172 -3.97 -0.94 1.74
CA PHE A 172 -3.30 0.22 1.15
C PHE A 172 -2.42 0.95 2.15
N VAL A 173 -2.92 1.17 3.39
CA VAL A 173 -2.13 1.78 4.47
C VAL A 173 -0.91 0.93 4.82
N LEU A 174 -1.06 -0.40 4.86
CA LEU A 174 0.07 -1.31 5.06
C LEU A 174 1.12 -1.18 3.95
N ALA A 175 0.68 -1.12 2.68
CA ALA A 175 1.58 -0.91 1.54
C ALA A 175 2.29 0.46 1.60
N GLN A 176 1.57 1.53 1.93
CA GLN A 176 2.15 2.86 2.12
C GLN A 176 3.20 2.86 3.23
N ASN A 177 2.91 2.20 4.35
CA ASN A 177 3.87 2.09 5.45
C ASN A 177 5.12 1.36 4.99
N ARG A 178 5.01 0.19 4.35
CA ARG A 178 6.18 -0.53 3.82
C ARG A 178 7.03 0.33 2.86
N ALA A 179 6.39 1.09 1.97
CA ALA A 179 7.11 2.02 1.09
C ALA A 179 7.79 3.16 1.84
N ARG A 180 7.14 3.74 2.87
CA ARG A 180 7.77 4.76 3.74
C ARG A 180 8.99 4.21 4.47
N TRP A 181 8.91 2.97 4.95
CA TRP A 181 10.03 2.28 5.60
C TRP A 181 11.19 2.05 4.63
N GLU A 182 10.95 1.59 3.40
CA GLU A 182 11.99 1.47 2.37
C GLU A 182 12.66 2.81 2.06
N GLY A 183 11.88 3.88 1.96
CA GLY A 183 12.44 5.21 1.72
C GLY A 183 13.24 5.74 2.90
N ALA A 184 12.81 5.48 4.14
CA ALA A 184 13.55 5.84 5.34
C ALA A 184 14.87 5.05 5.43
N HIS A 185 14.86 3.75 5.14
CA HIS A 185 16.08 2.92 5.05
C HIS A 185 17.05 3.46 4.01
N CYS A 186 16.56 3.79 2.81
CA CYS A 186 17.37 4.42 1.77
C CYS A 186 17.98 5.74 2.24
N ALA A 187 17.21 6.61 2.90
CA ALA A 187 17.68 7.90 3.41
C ALA A 187 18.82 7.71 4.44
N VAL A 188 18.69 6.75 5.36
CA VAL A 188 19.75 6.42 6.34
C VAL A 188 21.03 5.96 5.64
N ARG A 189 20.91 5.13 4.60
CA ARG A 189 22.06 4.64 3.84
C ARG A 189 22.77 5.75 3.06
N VAL A 190 21.99 6.63 2.43
CA VAL A 190 22.49 7.82 1.72
C VAL A 190 23.19 8.77 2.70
N ALA A 191 22.60 9.00 3.89
CA ALA A 191 23.21 9.84 4.92
C ALA A 191 24.55 9.28 5.41
N ALA A 192 24.62 7.97 5.69
CA ALA A 192 25.87 7.31 6.11
C ALA A 192 26.95 7.37 5.02
N TYR A 193 26.58 7.24 3.76
CA TYR A 193 27.49 7.46 2.64
C TYR A 193 28.06 8.90 2.67
N TRP A 194 27.19 9.91 2.73
CA TRP A 194 27.60 11.31 2.68
C TRP A 194 28.43 11.74 3.89
N GLU A 195 28.10 11.26 5.09
CA GLU A 195 28.90 11.45 6.29
C GLU A 195 30.36 11.04 6.05
N HIS A 196 30.55 9.86 5.44
CA HIS A 196 31.89 9.34 5.17
C HIS A 196 32.60 9.99 4.00
N VAL A 197 31.89 10.55 3.02
CA VAL A 197 32.46 11.45 2.01
C VAL A 197 33.02 12.70 2.69
N VAL A 198 32.19 13.41 3.46
CA VAL A 198 32.53 14.66 4.16
C VAL A 198 33.74 14.49 5.08
N LEU A 199 33.81 13.39 5.83
CA LEU A 199 34.90 13.13 6.77
C LEU A 199 36.28 12.98 6.12
N VAL A 200 36.34 12.60 4.83
CA VAL A 200 37.61 12.29 4.15
C VAL A 200 37.91 13.28 3.01
N HIS A 201 36.88 13.96 2.49
CA HIS A 201 37.04 14.95 1.44
C HIS A 201 37.89 16.14 1.93
N PRO A 202 38.89 16.62 1.15
CA PRO A 202 39.73 17.76 1.55
C PRO A 202 38.93 19.03 1.87
N GLU A 203 37.85 19.25 1.12
CA GLU A 203 36.92 20.38 1.30
C GLU A 203 35.66 19.99 2.08
N GLY A 204 35.69 18.87 2.82
CA GLY A 204 34.54 18.30 3.54
C GLY A 204 33.77 19.31 4.38
N THR A 205 34.47 20.20 5.10
CA THR A 205 33.88 21.29 5.90
C THR A 205 32.96 22.21 5.09
N TYR A 206 33.28 22.43 3.81
CA TYR A 206 32.49 23.25 2.90
C TYR A 206 31.39 22.44 2.19
N LEU A 207 31.53 21.11 2.12
CA LEU A 207 30.51 20.23 1.54
C LEU A 207 29.29 20.09 2.46
N THR A 208 29.49 19.99 3.78
CA THR A 208 28.41 19.77 4.76
C THR A 208 27.19 20.69 4.58
N PRO A 209 27.34 22.03 4.46
CA PRO A 209 26.18 22.92 4.27
C PRO A 209 25.52 22.81 2.89
N LEU A 210 26.23 22.30 1.88
CA LEU A 210 25.75 22.11 0.50
C LEU A 210 25.06 20.75 0.32
N LEU A 211 25.51 19.73 1.04
CA LEU A 211 24.91 18.40 1.10
C LEU A 211 23.68 18.44 2.02
N ARG A 212 22.64 19.20 1.61
CA ARG A 212 21.37 19.35 2.35
C ARG A 212 20.41 18.16 2.20
N PHE A 213 20.83 17.07 1.57
CA PHE A 213 19.90 16.10 1.02
C PHE A 213 20.09 14.71 1.62
N ALA A 214 19.44 14.50 2.77
CA ALA A 214 18.75 13.22 3.00
C ALA A 214 17.31 13.38 2.45
N ALA A 215 17.20 13.75 1.17
CA ALA A 215 15.90 13.85 0.53
C ALA A 215 15.39 12.44 0.26
N GLN A 216 14.29 12.08 0.92
CA GLN A 216 13.56 10.88 0.61
C GLN A 216 12.72 11.16 -0.64
N GLU A 217 12.97 10.42 -1.70
CA GLU A 217 12.06 10.39 -2.84
C GLU A 217 10.95 9.39 -2.54
N LEU A 218 9.71 9.87 -2.51
CA LEU A 218 8.51 9.09 -2.29
C LEU A 218 7.58 9.21 -3.49
N PRO A 219 7.10 8.11 -4.06
CA PRO A 219 6.04 8.14 -5.05
C PRO A 219 4.75 8.77 -4.51
N SER A 220 3.97 9.41 -5.38
CA SER A 220 2.69 10.06 -5.09
C SER A 220 1.72 9.20 -4.30
N TRP A 221 1.61 7.93 -4.69
CA TRP A 221 0.72 6.96 -4.03
C TRP A 221 1.07 6.73 -2.54
N VAL A 222 2.32 6.97 -2.13
CA VAL A 222 2.76 6.86 -0.72
C VAL A 222 2.25 8.02 0.13
N THR A 223 2.00 9.18 -0.50
CA THR A 223 1.49 10.39 0.14
C THR A 223 0.00 10.63 -0.08
N THR A 224 -0.64 9.88 -0.98
CA THR A 224 -2.08 9.97 -1.23
C THR A 224 -2.87 9.67 0.04
N PRO A 225 -3.90 10.47 0.39
CA PRO A 225 -4.79 10.15 1.50
C PRO A 225 -5.47 8.78 1.28
N PRO A 226 -5.53 7.91 2.32
CA PRO A 226 -6.17 6.59 2.19
C PRO A 226 -7.70 6.66 2.08
N ASP A 227 -8.28 7.85 2.28
CA ASP A 227 -9.74 8.07 2.31
C ASP A 227 -10.38 8.18 0.92
N ALA A 228 -9.60 8.12 -0.16
CA ALA A 228 -10.12 8.11 -1.53
C ALA A 228 -10.96 6.85 -1.82
N ASP A 229 -11.68 6.83 -2.96
CA ASP A 229 -12.44 5.64 -3.37
C ASP A 229 -11.47 4.45 -3.48
N PRO A 230 -11.72 3.33 -2.76
CA PRO A 230 -10.85 2.15 -2.81
C PRO A 230 -10.64 1.57 -4.23
N ALA A 231 -11.53 1.88 -5.17
CA ALA A 231 -11.36 1.55 -6.58
C ALA A 231 -10.17 2.29 -7.24
N ASP A 232 -9.85 3.49 -6.74
CA ASP A 232 -8.87 4.40 -7.31
C ASP A 232 -7.55 4.44 -6.50
N LEU A 233 -7.51 3.85 -5.31
CA LEU A 233 -6.28 3.77 -4.50
C LEU A 233 -5.13 3.10 -5.27
N GLY A 234 -3.97 3.74 -5.29
CA GLY A 234 -2.81 3.26 -6.04
C GLY A 234 -2.90 3.48 -7.57
N ARG A 235 -3.99 4.08 -8.08
CA ARG A 235 -4.13 4.47 -9.48
C ARG A 235 -3.85 5.96 -9.61
N GLY A 236 -2.88 6.33 -10.43
CA GLY A 236 -2.52 7.72 -10.68
C GLY A 236 -1.15 7.85 -11.33
N PRO A 237 -0.79 9.04 -11.84
CA PRO A 237 0.54 9.29 -12.34
C PRO A 237 1.57 9.08 -11.23
N PHE A 238 2.64 8.39 -11.56
CA PHE A 238 3.79 8.24 -10.68
C PHE A 238 4.53 9.59 -10.64
N GLU A 239 4.23 10.40 -9.61
CA GLU A 239 4.96 11.63 -9.35
C GLU A 239 5.86 11.40 -8.14
N SER A 240 7.17 11.60 -8.30
CA SER A 240 8.10 11.51 -7.19
C SER A 240 8.06 12.80 -6.37
N HIS A 241 7.51 12.74 -5.15
CA HIS A 241 7.60 13.81 -4.18
C HIS A 241 8.92 13.73 -3.40
N ARG A 242 9.52 14.89 -3.16
CA ARG A 242 10.77 15.01 -2.40
C ARG A 242 10.46 15.45 -0.98
N VAL A 243 10.82 14.62 -0.01
CA VAL A 243 10.78 14.96 1.41
C VAL A 243 12.21 15.20 1.86
N ALA A 244 12.63 16.47 1.89
CA ALA A 244 13.98 16.85 2.32
C ALA A 244 14.08 16.90 3.86
N GLN A 245 14.91 16.05 4.46
CA GLN A 245 15.36 16.23 5.84
C GLN A 245 16.72 16.93 5.87
N ARG A 246 16.82 18.00 6.68
CA ARG A 246 18.09 18.72 6.89
C ARG A 246 19.04 17.84 7.70
N LEU A 247 20.23 17.58 7.16
CA LEU A 247 21.33 17.05 7.95
C LEU A 247 21.74 18.11 8.98
N GLU A 248 21.56 17.81 10.28
CA GLU A 248 22.10 18.64 11.33
C GLU A 248 23.62 18.72 11.18
N THR A 249 24.17 19.94 11.25
CA THR A 249 25.61 20.11 11.20
C THR A 249 26.21 19.38 12.40
N PRO A 250 27.11 18.39 12.20
CA PRO A 250 27.69 17.69 13.33
C PRO A 250 28.37 18.74 14.23
N PRO A 251 28.15 18.70 15.55
CA PRO A 251 28.81 19.62 16.46
C PRO A 251 30.31 19.51 16.21
N ARG A 252 30.98 20.67 16.02
CA ARG A 252 32.42 20.72 15.85
C ARG A 252 33.04 19.93 17.00
N LEU A 253 33.59 18.75 16.70
CA LEU A 253 34.35 17.99 17.68
C LEU A 253 35.56 18.84 18.01
N ASP A 254 35.43 19.58 19.11
CA ASP A 254 36.45 20.45 19.64
C ASP A 254 37.66 19.56 19.99
N ARG A 255 38.65 19.56 19.10
CA ARG A 255 39.83 18.67 19.17
C ARG A 255 40.64 18.88 20.46
N ARG A 256 40.31 19.89 21.27
CA ARG A 256 40.91 20.17 22.58
C ARG A 256 40.46 19.25 23.73
N ARG A 257 39.38 18.46 23.59
CA ARG A 257 38.90 17.55 24.65
C ARG A 257 39.43 16.10 24.57
N ARG A 258 40.63 15.88 24.02
CA ARG A 258 41.31 14.57 24.09
C ARG A 258 42.21 14.36 25.32
N ARG A 259 42.16 15.23 26.35
CA ARG A 259 43.07 15.13 27.50
C ARG A 259 42.45 14.99 28.89
N THR A 260 41.13 14.95 29.03
CA THR A 260 40.50 14.62 30.31
C THR A 260 39.38 13.63 30.06
N GLY A 261 39.45 12.55 30.82
CA GLY A 261 38.75 11.32 30.51
C GLY A 261 37.26 11.36 30.77
N ARG A 262 36.64 10.27 30.31
CA ARG A 262 35.57 9.56 31.01
C ARG A 262 34.34 10.41 31.31
N LEU A 263 33.36 10.32 30.41
CA LEU A 263 31.93 10.13 30.71
C LEU A 263 31.16 10.34 29.41
N TYR A 264 30.96 9.25 28.66
CA TYR A 264 29.70 8.88 28.00
C TYR A 264 29.92 7.45 27.48
N ARG A 265 29.70 6.51 28.38
CA ARG A 265 29.59 5.07 28.10
C ARG A 265 28.11 4.83 27.81
N ALA A 266 27.78 4.68 26.53
CA ALA A 266 26.57 4.02 26.08
C ALA A 266 27.02 3.06 24.98
N ASP A 267 27.36 1.85 25.41
CA ASP A 267 27.30 0.57 24.72
C ASP A 267 27.63 0.54 23.22
N HIS A 268 28.92 0.59 22.90
CA HIS A 268 29.46 -0.15 21.76
C HIS A 268 30.74 -0.87 22.20
N ALA A 269 30.54 -1.98 22.89
CA ALA A 269 31.51 -3.06 22.87
C ALA A 269 31.33 -3.78 21.53
N ASP A 270 32.25 -3.56 20.60
CA ASP A 270 32.66 -4.61 19.68
C ASP A 270 34.16 -4.45 19.46
N LEU A 271 34.84 -5.43 20.02
CA LEU A 271 36.27 -5.65 20.02
C LEU A 271 36.84 -5.53 18.61
N VAL A 272 38.02 -4.94 18.58
CA VAL A 272 38.99 -5.09 17.50
C VAL A 272 39.42 -6.55 17.48
N ASP A 273 38.95 -7.33 16.52
CA ASP A 273 39.60 -8.58 16.13
C ASP A 273 40.31 -8.37 14.80
N HIS A 274 41.63 -8.46 14.87
CA HIS A 274 42.51 -8.68 13.73
C HIS A 274 42.46 -10.17 13.36
N PRO A 275 42.17 -10.54 12.10
CA PRO A 275 42.58 -11.85 11.60
C PRO A 275 43.80 -11.68 10.69
N ASP A 276 44.98 -11.81 11.29
CA ASP A 276 46.18 -12.32 10.61
C ASP A 276 46.33 -13.79 11.00
N ARG A 277 45.92 -14.72 10.12
CA ARG A 277 46.70 -15.93 9.80
C ARG A 277 46.01 -16.77 8.74
N ALA A 278 46.80 -17.07 7.72
CA ALA A 278 46.60 -18.12 6.76
C ALA A 278 46.59 -19.49 7.45
N ASP A 279 45.79 -20.41 6.91
CA ASP A 279 46.20 -21.80 6.76
C ASP A 279 45.59 -22.38 5.47
N HIS A 280 46.44 -23.12 4.78
CA HIS A 280 46.21 -23.85 3.56
C HIS A 280 45.10 -24.89 3.69
N VAL A 281 44.29 -25.04 2.63
CA VAL A 281 43.65 -26.32 2.30
C VAL A 281 43.79 -26.54 0.80
N ASP A 282 44.67 -27.49 0.46
CA ASP A 282 44.70 -28.22 -0.79
C ASP A 282 43.39 -29.01 -0.97
N GLY A 283 42.92 -29.13 -2.22
CA GLY A 283 41.79 -30.01 -2.53
C GLY A 283 41.12 -29.63 -3.84
N ALA A 284 41.84 -29.83 -4.95
CA ALA A 284 41.25 -29.89 -6.27
C ALA A 284 40.28 -31.08 -6.33
N ASP A 285 39.04 -30.85 -6.78
CA ASP A 285 38.26 -31.87 -7.46
C ASP A 285 37.45 -31.22 -8.59
N HIS A 286 37.74 -31.70 -9.78
CA HIS A 286 37.07 -31.40 -11.03
C HIS A 286 35.68 -32.06 -11.05
N PRO A 287 34.64 -31.36 -11.55
CA PRO A 287 33.57 -32.05 -12.23
C PRO A 287 33.72 -31.92 -13.75
N ASP A 288 33.75 -33.08 -14.37
CA ASP A 288 33.84 -33.30 -15.80
C ASP A 288 32.75 -32.58 -16.60
N ARG A 289 33.20 -32.17 -17.77
CA ARG A 289 32.47 -31.58 -18.88
C ARG A 289 32.18 -32.69 -19.88
N ALA A 290 30.91 -33.00 -20.16
CA ALA A 290 30.36 -33.33 -21.48
C ALA A 290 29.02 -34.08 -21.38
N GLY A 291 28.07 -33.69 -22.21
CA GLY A 291 26.75 -34.31 -22.38
C GLY A 291 25.85 -33.30 -23.07
N SER A 292 26.15 -32.99 -24.34
CA SER A 292 25.44 -33.52 -25.51
C SER A 292 24.12 -32.79 -25.76
N VAL A 293 24.21 -31.88 -26.73
CA VAL A 293 23.10 -31.23 -27.41
C VAL A 293 22.47 -32.27 -28.32
N ASP A 294 21.22 -32.65 -28.06
CA ASP A 294 20.38 -33.30 -29.06
C ASP A 294 19.38 -32.29 -29.60
N THR A 295 19.73 -31.78 -30.78
CA THR A 295 18.84 -31.24 -31.79
C THR A 295 18.04 -32.39 -32.42
N GLU A 296 16.73 -32.38 -32.24
CA GLU A 296 15.80 -32.96 -33.22
C GLU A 296 14.82 -31.87 -33.67
N GLU A 297 15.08 -31.39 -34.89
CA GLU A 297 14.04 -30.91 -35.79
C GLU A 297 13.15 -32.11 -36.22
N VAL A 298 11.95 -31.77 -36.73
CA VAL A 298 11.25 -32.38 -37.88
C VAL A 298 9.77 -32.73 -37.61
N GLU A 299 8.93 -31.83 -38.14
CA GLU A 299 7.71 -32.04 -38.95
C GLU A 299 6.46 -32.78 -38.43
N GLY A 300 5.31 -32.22 -38.82
CA GLY A 300 4.06 -32.94 -39.03
C GLY A 300 2.81 -32.20 -38.53
N THR A 301 2.35 -31.14 -39.22
CA THR A 301 1.24 -31.15 -40.21
C THR A 301 -0.18 -31.33 -39.64
N ALA A 302 -1.00 -30.31 -39.96
CA ALA A 302 -2.44 -30.32 -40.29
C ALA A 302 -3.46 -30.84 -39.26
#